data_AF-A0A137P1Z9-F1
#
_entry.id   AF-A0A137P1Z9-F1
#
_cell.length_a   1.000
_cell.length_b   1.000
_cell.length_c   1.000
_cell.angle_alpha   90.00
_cell.angle_beta   90.00
_cell.angle_gamma   90.00
#
_symmetry.space_group_name_H-M   'P 1'
#
loop_
_entity.id
_entity.type
_entity.pdbx_description
1 polymer ?
#
loop_
_entity_poly.entity_id
_entity_poly.type
_entity_poly.pdbx_seq_one_letter_code
_entity_poly.pdbx_strand_id
1 'polypeptide(L)'
;MANKLKFGSKLVEFGNNSDDNWFKFYEGFGNYRNEVDNSGSDWFIGGKLFHLGILKELELDLSDYYSLLVKKHPGIESGLILALSAQYLSSKSSRLTKLFSLYLPPLQNNLLISEFNKFKNDVENLGSIHYLTQCSALIGIGMLYAGTKPNIQFLYPVLDRLGLICKAFTIEESSKQNGIILAAGICIGLTQLDSGVKTEKDWDLLSIKLVEIWKEGNNRPASNLEDIEFQLVGVLIALGLKHSFKGFSNVELNTIFSISDFLDYTPLVLFIKGLFQFSTLLNQGVKVENLLLPPQLKEIRGMPPRLKIFYWKLKSSQWFAIGLHFMCSYNPKLTNYLWIEVQAHKHLLQKSKSQNFSKFSLEYIYLLVAIALINLGKTNSNLVTELLTLKASIELNSIEYKLIDITLALIYLGSENPKTLINTNLVKGLLILSYFPITCDQGEYF
;
A
#
# COMPACT_ATOMS: atom_id res chain seq x y z
N MET A 1 -12.45 -17.79 25.41
CA MET A 1 -12.19 -16.33 25.53
C MET A 1 -11.11 -16.00 26.56
N ALA A 2 -11.12 -16.57 27.77
CA ALA A 2 -10.14 -16.29 28.83
C ALA A 2 -8.65 -16.58 28.49
N ASN A 3 -8.38 -17.58 27.63
CA ASN A 3 -6.99 -17.91 27.22
C ASN A 3 -6.40 -16.93 26.18
N LYS A 4 -7.23 -16.24 25.37
CA LYS A 4 -6.76 -15.26 24.39
C LYS A 4 -6.32 -13.94 25.05
N LEU A 5 -6.98 -13.56 26.14
CA LEU A 5 -6.64 -12.36 26.93
C LEU A 5 -5.34 -12.52 27.74
N LYS A 6 -5.05 -13.73 28.27
CA LYS A 6 -3.77 -14.03 28.95
C LYS A 6 -2.56 -14.06 28.00
N PHE A 7 -2.78 -14.31 26.71
CA PHE A 7 -1.71 -14.34 25.71
C PHE A 7 -1.32 -12.92 25.27
N GLY A 8 -2.32 -12.05 25.05
CA GLY A 8 -2.09 -10.63 24.76
C GLY A 8 -1.38 -9.89 25.91
N SER A 9 -1.71 -10.20 27.17
CA SER A 9 -1.05 -9.58 28.33
C SER A 9 0.41 -10.02 28.49
N LYS A 10 0.74 -11.31 28.23
CA LYS A 10 2.13 -11.78 28.24
C LYS A 10 2.95 -11.17 27.09
N LEU A 11 2.39 -11.05 25.88
CA LEU A 11 3.08 -10.41 24.76
C LEU A 11 3.41 -8.93 25.01
N VAL A 12 2.55 -8.22 25.75
CA VAL A 12 2.79 -6.82 26.18
C VAL A 12 3.83 -6.76 27.31
N GLU A 13 3.82 -7.69 28.26
CA GLU A 13 4.82 -7.77 29.34
C GLU A 13 6.23 -8.10 28.83
N PHE A 14 6.36 -8.93 27.78
CA PHE A 14 7.66 -9.29 27.19
C PHE A 14 8.12 -8.34 26.08
N GLY A 15 7.22 -7.55 25.49
CA GLY A 15 7.58 -6.47 24.57
C GLY A 15 8.39 -5.34 25.21
N ASN A 16 8.48 -5.33 26.56
CA ASN A 16 9.20 -4.35 27.37
C ASN A 16 10.56 -4.85 27.91
N ASN A 17 10.97 -6.10 27.63
CA ASN A 17 12.24 -6.66 28.10
C ASN A 17 13.21 -6.92 26.92
N SER A 18 14.48 -6.60 27.15
CA SER A 18 15.59 -6.46 26.20
C SER A 18 15.88 -7.62 25.23
N ASP A 19 16.63 -7.26 24.17
CA ASP A 19 16.75 -7.89 22.84
C ASP A 19 17.20 -9.38 22.78
N ASP A 20 17.93 -9.90 23.76
CA ASP A 20 18.49 -11.27 23.69
C ASP A 20 17.53 -12.40 24.11
N ASN A 21 16.45 -12.08 24.84
CA ASN A 21 15.55 -13.10 25.39
C ASN A 21 14.38 -13.48 24.46
N TRP A 22 14.13 -12.70 23.41
CA TRP A 22 13.03 -12.94 22.47
C TRP A 22 13.29 -14.13 21.53
N PHE A 23 14.54 -14.35 21.14
CA PHE A 23 14.90 -15.45 20.24
C PHE A 23 14.82 -16.82 20.94
N LYS A 24 15.30 -16.91 22.18
CA LYS A 24 15.15 -18.09 23.05
C LYS A 24 13.69 -18.37 23.39
N PHE A 25 12.88 -17.31 23.55
CA PHE A 25 11.43 -17.45 23.68
C PHE A 25 10.79 -18.04 22.43
N TYR A 26 11.21 -17.63 21.22
CA TYR A 26 10.74 -18.21 19.96
C TYR A 26 11.10 -19.69 19.80
N GLU A 27 12.32 -20.09 20.15
CA GLU A 27 12.71 -21.51 20.17
C GLU A 27 11.87 -22.32 21.18
N GLY A 28 11.59 -21.76 22.36
CA GLY A 28 10.65 -22.34 23.33
C GLY A 28 9.18 -22.33 22.87
N PHE A 29 8.80 -21.36 22.03
CA PHE A 29 7.45 -21.21 21.47
C PHE A 29 7.11 -22.26 20.42
N GLY A 30 8.11 -22.69 19.64
CA GLY A 30 7.96 -23.82 18.71
C GLY A 30 7.46 -25.09 19.40
N ASN A 31 7.86 -25.30 20.67
CA ASN A 31 7.39 -26.43 21.48
C ASN A 31 5.99 -26.22 22.08
N TYR A 32 5.59 -24.97 22.35
CA TYR A 32 4.26 -24.62 22.89
C TYR A 32 3.15 -24.60 21.82
N ARG A 33 3.54 -24.56 20.53
CA ARG A 33 2.62 -24.39 19.40
C ARG A 33 1.93 -25.67 18.93
N ASN A 34 2.53 -26.82 19.21
CA ASN A 34 1.93 -28.12 18.91
C ASN A 34 0.59 -28.34 19.67
N GLU A 35 0.26 -27.49 20.64
CA GLU A 35 -0.96 -27.57 21.44
C GLU A 35 -2.05 -26.56 21.06
N VAL A 36 -1.76 -25.53 20.24
CA VAL A 36 -2.73 -24.46 19.95
C VAL A 36 -2.67 -23.96 18.51
N ASP A 37 -3.63 -24.41 17.69
CA ASP A 37 -3.95 -23.86 16.37
C ASP A 37 -4.32 -22.37 16.47
N ASN A 38 -3.35 -21.47 16.33
CA ASN A 38 -3.59 -20.03 16.33
C ASN A 38 -2.75 -19.31 15.27
N SER A 39 -3.26 -19.26 14.03
CA SER A 39 -2.77 -18.43 12.92
C SER A 39 -2.57 -16.96 13.29
N GLY A 40 -3.32 -16.42 14.27
CA GLY A 40 -3.15 -15.05 14.78
C GLY A 40 -1.82 -14.80 15.49
N SER A 41 -1.15 -15.84 16.01
CA SER A 41 0.16 -15.70 16.66
C SER A 41 1.30 -15.51 15.65
N ASP A 42 1.18 -16.09 14.45
CA ASP A 42 2.17 -15.94 13.37
C ASP A 42 2.27 -14.50 12.87
N TRP A 43 1.11 -13.88 12.62
CA TRP A 43 1.04 -12.52 12.13
C TRP A 43 1.48 -11.49 13.16
N PHE A 44 1.22 -11.75 14.45
CA PHE A 44 1.72 -10.89 15.53
C PHE A 44 3.25 -10.94 15.61
N ILE A 45 3.84 -12.13 15.59
CA ILE A 45 5.30 -12.31 15.61
C ILE A 45 5.91 -11.68 14.35
N GLY A 46 5.34 -11.92 13.17
CA GLY A 46 5.75 -11.27 11.93
C GLY A 46 5.70 -9.75 12.01
N GLY A 47 4.65 -9.17 12.60
CA GLY A 47 4.53 -7.73 12.83
C GLY A 47 5.60 -7.18 13.77
N LYS A 48 5.94 -7.91 14.85
CA LYS A 48 7.01 -7.51 15.77
C LYS A 48 8.39 -7.59 15.10
N LEU A 49 8.65 -8.64 14.31
CA LEU A 49 9.89 -8.74 13.51
C LEU A 49 10.01 -7.56 12.54
N PHE A 50 8.93 -7.23 11.82
CA PHE A 50 8.90 -6.07 10.94
C PHE A 50 9.22 -4.78 11.69
N HIS A 51 8.63 -4.58 12.86
CA HIS A 51 8.91 -3.43 13.72
C HIS A 51 10.39 -3.37 14.15
N LEU A 52 10.98 -4.48 14.60
CA LEU A 52 12.41 -4.53 14.95
C LEU A 52 13.31 -4.23 13.74
N GLY A 53 12.93 -4.69 12.55
CA GLY A 53 13.65 -4.36 11.31
C GLY A 53 13.60 -2.87 10.97
N ILE A 54 12.46 -2.21 11.19
CA ILE A 54 12.33 -0.74 11.05
C ILE A 54 13.26 -0.02 12.03
N LEU A 55 13.36 -0.51 13.27
CA LEU A 55 14.26 0.05 14.29
C LEU A 55 15.74 -0.28 14.04
N LYS A 56 16.03 -1.19 13.10
CA LYS A 56 17.36 -1.76 12.83
C LYS A 56 17.96 -2.53 14.00
N GLU A 57 17.10 -3.07 14.85
CA GLU A 57 17.45 -3.85 16.05
C GLU A 57 17.43 -5.36 15.78
N LEU A 58 17.22 -5.76 14.53
CA LEU A 58 17.41 -7.16 14.14
C LEU A 58 18.91 -7.46 14.04
N GLU A 59 19.46 -8.02 15.12
CA GLU A 59 20.81 -8.54 15.22
C GLU A 59 20.88 -10.05 14.94
N LEU A 60 20.12 -10.54 13.94
CA LEU A 60 20.14 -11.95 13.61
C LEU A 60 21.26 -12.25 12.63
N ASP A 61 21.95 -13.37 12.83
CA ASP A 61 22.84 -13.89 11.82
C ASP A 61 22.04 -14.54 10.69
N LEU A 62 22.60 -14.56 9.48
CA LEU A 62 21.97 -15.18 8.31
C LEU A 62 21.58 -16.64 8.53
N SER A 63 22.33 -17.41 9.33
CA SER A 63 21.96 -18.76 9.78
C SER A 63 20.62 -18.81 10.53
N ASP A 64 20.37 -17.82 11.38
CA ASP A 64 19.15 -17.76 12.20
C ASP A 64 17.96 -17.29 11.37
N TYR A 65 18.19 -16.42 10.38
CA TYR A 65 17.17 -16.11 9.38
C TYR A 65 16.77 -17.36 8.57
N TYR A 66 17.72 -18.20 8.16
CA TYR A 66 17.39 -19.44 7.45
C TYR A 66 16.56 -20.39 8.31
N SER A 67 16.90 -20.53 9.60
CA SER A 67 16.18 -21.43 10.50
C SER A 67 14.72 -21.00 10.71
N LEU A 68 14.44 -19.69 10.67
CA LEU A 68 13.09 -19.12 10.74
C LEU A 68 12.31 -19.31 9.45
N LEU A 69 12.95 -19.11 8.30
CA LEU A 69 12.32 -19.24 6.99
C LEU A 69 11.98 -20.68 6.61
N VAL A 70 12.68 -21.67 7.17
CA VAL A 70 12.40 -23.10 6.94
C VAL A 70 11.19 -23.60 7.74
N LYS A 71 10.75 -22.89 8.78
CA LYS A 71 9.65 -23.31 9.69
C LYS A 71 8.23 -23.16 9.11
N LYS A 72 8.05 -22.71 7.86
CA LYS A 72 6.76 -22.66 7.12
C LYS A 72 5.64 -21.86 7.81
N HIS A 73 5.95 -20.65 8.26
CA HIS A 73 4.97 -19.78 8.90
C HIS A 73 4.75 -18.51 8.07
N PRO A 74 3.73 -18.42 7.21
CA PRO A 74 3.57 -17.33 6.25
C PRO A 74 3.58 -15.93 6.87
N GLY A 75 3.01 -15.78 8.07
CA GLY A 75 3.04 -14.51 8.81
C GLY A 75 4.44 -14.11 9.28
N ILE A 76 5.23 -15.08 9.76
CA ILE A 76 6.60 -14.88 10.20
C ILE A 76 7.52 -14.63 8.99
N GLU A 77 7.40 -15.44 7.94
CA GLU A 77 8.16 -15.27 6.69
C GLU A 77 7.92 -13.88 6.08
N SER A 78 6.66 -13.48 5.94
CA SER A 78 6.28 -12.17 5.44
C SER A 78 6.85 -11.05 6.31
N GLY A 79 6.68 -11.16 7.63
CA GLY A 79 7.22 -10.20 8.59
C GLY A 79 8.73 -10.06 8.52
N LEU A 80 9.45 -11.18 8.44
CA LEU A 80 10.91 -11.24 8.38
C LEU A 80 11.48 -10.67 7.07
N ILE A 81 10.87 -11.02 5.93
CA ILE A 81 11.22 -10.46 4.62
C ILE A 81 11.08 -8.94 4.64
N LEU A 82 9.94 -8.43 5.12
CA LEU A 82 9.70 -6.99 5.22
C LEU A 82 10.64 -6.32 6.22
N ALA A 83 10.96 -6.99 7.34
CA ALA A 83 11.87 -6.46 8.35
C ALA A 83 13.29 -6.25 7.81
N LEU A 84 13.83 -7.30 7.17
CA LEU A 84 15.13 -7.24 6.49
C LEU A 84 15.13 -6.16 5.41
N SER A 85 14.05 -6.08 4.63
CA SER A 85 13.92 -5.08 3.57
C SER A 85 13.91 -3.65 4.12
N ALA A 86 13.29 -3.42 5.28
CA ALA A 86 13.27 -2.13 5.96
C ALA A 86 14.64 -1.76 6.55
N GLN A 87 15.31 -2.70 7.20
CA GLN A 87 16.65 -2.49 7.78
C GLN A 87 17.70 -2.17 6.71
N TYR A 88 17.61 -2.85 5.56
CA TYR A 88 18.52 -2.73 4.41
C TYR A 88 17.93 -1.90 3.27
N LEU A 89 17.02 -0.97 3.57
CA LEU A 89 16.36 -0.11 2.59
C LEU A 89 17.38 0.57 1.66
N SER A 90 17.15 0.49 0.34
CA SER A 90 18.00 1.06 -0.71
C SER A 90 19.46 0.54 -0.76
N SER A 91 19.78 -0.56 -0.06
CA SER A 91 21.15 -1.12 0.00
C SER A 91 21.63 -1.84 -1.27
N LYS A 92 20.71 -2.24 -2.16
CA LYS A 92 20.99 -3.15 -3.29
C LYS A 92 21.60 -4.50 -2.87
N SER A 93 21.25 -5.00 -1.67
CA SER A 93 21.80 -6.26 -1.15
C SER A 93 21.49 -7.43 -2.09
N SER A 94 22.49 -7.86 -2.86
CA SER A 94 22.39 -9.00 -3.79
C SER A 94 22.06 -10.30 -3.06
N ARG A 95 22.59 -10.46 -1.83
CA ARG A 95 22.33 -11.62 -0.98
C ARG A 95 20.85 -11.72 -0.57
N LEU A 96 20.26 -10.62 -0.10
CA LEU A 96 18.84 -10.59 0.25
C LEU A 96 17.95 -10.69 -1.00
N THR A 97 18.38 -10.12 -2.12
CA THR A 97 17.70 -10.25 -3.41
C THR A 97 17.60 -11.72 -3.85
N LYS A 98 18.71 -12.47 -3.78
CA LYS A 98 18.75 -13.91 -4.07
C LYS A 98 17.82 -14.69 -3.12
N LEU A 99 17.85 -14.37 -1.82
CA LEU A 99 16.98 -14.99 -0.82
C LEU A 99 15.50 -14.76 -1.12
N PHE A 100 15.09 -13.52 -1.41
CA PHE A 100 13.68 -13.20 -1.71
C PHE A 100 13.22 -13.77 -3.05
N SER A 101 14.13 -13.90 -4.02
CA SER A 101 13.83 -14.52 -5.32
C SER A 101 13.43 -16.00 -5.20
N LEU A 102 13.84 -16.69 -4.13
CA LEU A 102 13.40 -18.06 -3.84
C LEU A 102 11.90 -18.15 -3.55
N TYR A 103 11.26 -17.05 -3.16
CA TYR A 103 9.81 -16.99 -2.97
C TYR A 103 9.05 -16.62 -4.25
N LEU A 104 9.75 -16.44 -5.37
CA LEU A 104 9.18 -15.95 -6.62
C LEU A 104 9.53 -16.90 -7.77
N PRO A 105 8.68 -17.90 -8.08
CA PRO A 105 8.96 -18.95 -9.08
C PRO A 105 9.56 -18.49 -10.44
N PRO A 106 9.15 -17.36 -11.06
CA PRO A 106 9.76 -16.89 -12.32
C PRO A 106 11.17 -16.28 -12.16
N LEU A 107 11.50 -15.74 -10.97
CA LEU A 107 12.82 -15.15 -10.68
C LEU A 107 13.88 -16.20 -10.36
N GLN A 108 13.46 -17.41 -9.97
CA GLN A 108 14.35 -18.53 -9.64
C GLN A 108 15.18 -19.03 -10.84
N ASN A 109 14.69 -18.85 -12.08
CA ASN A 109 15.36 -19.36 -13.29
C ASN A 109 16.45 -18.43 -13.85
N ASN A 110 16.42 -17.13 -13.52
CA ASN A 110 17.32 -16.13 -14.12
C ASN A 110 18.53 -15.77 -13.23
N LEU A 111 18.51 -16.14 -11.95
CA LEU A 111 19.62 -15.90 -11.02
C LEU A 111 20.25 -17.25 -10.67
N LEU A 112 21.49 -17.48 -11.09
CA LEU A 112 22.25 -18.70 -10.75
C LEU A 112 22.42 -18.79 -9.22
N ILE A 113 21.65 -19.68 -8.59
CA ILE A 113 21.61 -19.90 -7.14
C ILE A 113 22.52 -21.09 -6.77
N SER A 114 23.83 -21.01 -6.98
CA SER A 114 24.73 -22.11 -6.55
C SER A 114 24.87 -22.18 -5.02
N GLU A 115 24.86 -21.03 -4.35
CA GLU A 115 25.06 -20.90 -2.89
C GLU A 115 23.83 -21.29 -2.04
N PHE A 116 22.63 -21.35 -2.63
CA PHE A 116 21.41 -21.74 -1.92
C PHE A 116 20.80 -23.03 -2.48
N ASN A 117 21.54 -23.86 -3.23
CA ASN A 117 21.01 -25.10 -3.82
C ASN A 117 20.30 -26.02 -2.80
N LYS A 118 20.81 -26.08 -1.56
CA LYS A 118 20.16 -26.81 -0.47
C LYS A 118 18.80 -26.21 -0.09
N PHE A 119 18.76 -24.89 0.10
CA PHE A 119 17.52 -24.16 0.41
C PHE A 119 16.54 -24.14 -0.77
N LYS A 120 17.03 -24.10 -2.01
CA LYS A 120 16.22 -24.21 -3.23
C LYS A 120 15.53 -25.58 -3.27
N ASN A 121 16.29 -26.65 -3.07
CA ASN A 121 15.72 -28.00 -2.98
C ASN A 121 14.75 -28.12 -1.80
N ASP A 122 15.06 -27.51 -0.66
CA ASP A 122 14.15 -27.49 0.48
C ASP A 122 12.85 -26.79 0.05
N VAL A 123 12.88 -25.52 -0.39
CA VAL A 123 11.74 -24.70 -0.86
C VAL A 123 10.94 -25.35 -2.00
N GLU A 124 11.59 -25.92 -3.01
CA GLU A 124 10.94 -26.61 -4.14
C GLU A 124 10.22 -27.89 -3.71
N ASN A 125 10.71 -28.56 -2.66
CA ASN A 125 10.05 -29.72 -2.06
C ASN A 125 8.93 -29.33 -1.05
N LEU A 126 8.68 -28.04 -0.76
CA LEU A 126 7.75 -27.61 0.31
C LEU A 126 6.28 -27.44 -0.11
N GLY A 127 5.92 -27.63 -1.38
CA GLY A 127 4.57 -27.31 -1.89
C GLY A 127 4.40 -25.83 -2.25
N SER A 128 3.17 -25.38 -2.51
CA SER A 128 2.90 -24.03 -3.02
C SER A 128 3.25 -22.93 -2.01
N ILE A 129 4.12 -21.98 -2.39
CA ILE A 129 4.50 -20.82 -1.59
C ILE A 129 3.30 -19.91 -1.33
N HIS A 130 3.05 -19.55 -0.07
CA HIS A 130 1.92 -18.71 0.32
C HIS A 130 1.96 -17.33 -0.38
N TYR A 131 0.83 -16.89 -0.94
CA TYR A 131 0.77 -15.68 -1.77
C TYR A 131 1.24 -14.41 -1.05
N LEU A 132 0.91 -14.23 0.23
CA LEU A 132 1.37 -13.09 1.04
C LEU A 132 2.90 -13.07 1.22
N THR A 133 3.55 -14.24 1.29
CA THR A 133 5.01 -14.33 1.31
C THR A 133 5.58 -13.89 -0.04
N GLN A 134 4.93 -14.24 -1.17
CA GLN A 134 5.32 -13.75 -2.50
C GLN A 134 5.14 -12.23 -2.63
N CYS A 135 4.03 -11.68 -2.17
CA CYS A 135 3.80 -10.23 -2.15
C CYS A 135 4.87 -9.51 -1.32
N SER A 136 5.18 -10.05 -0.13
CA SER A 136 6.22 -9.51 0.75
C SER A 136 7.60 -9.56 0.11
N ALA A 137 7.92 -10.63 -0.62
CA ALA A 137 9.16 -10.74 -1.38
C ALA A 137 9.26 -9.71 -2.52
N LEU A 138 8.19 -9.48 -3.28
CA LEU A 138 8.13 -8.44 -4.31
C LEU A 138 8.33 -7.04 -3.71
N ILE A 139 7.56 -6.71 -2.66
CA ILE A 139 7.67 -5.42 -1.97
C ILE A 139 9.08 -5.26 -1.38
N GLY A 140 9.61 -6.33 -0.77
CA GLY A 140 10.94 -6.35 -0.17
C GLY A 140 12.06 -6.10 -1.17
N ILE A 141 12.01 -6.73 -2.35
CA ILE A 141 12.91 -6.41 -3.47
C ILE A 141 12.77 -4.93 -3.87
N GLY A 142 11.54 -4.42 -4.00
CA GLY A 142 11.28 -3.01 -4.28
C GLY A 142 11.93 -2.06 -3.27
N MET A 143 11.90 -2.40 -1.97
CA MET A 143 12.52 -1.64 -0.89
C MET A 143 14.05 -1.71 -0.93
N LEU A 144 14.65 -2.88 -1.16
CA LEU A 144 16.11 -3.04 -1.29
C LEU A 144 16.69 -2.20 -2.43
N TYR A 145 15.92 -2.04 -3.52
CA TYR A 145 16.31 -1.27 -4.70
C TYR A 145 15.62 0.10 -4.79
N ALA A 146 15.01 0.60 -3.72
CA ALA A 146 14.23 1.83 -3.79
C ALA A 146 15.05 3.02 -4.34
N GLY A 147 14.58 3.62 -5.43
CA GLY A 147 15.23 4.74 -6.12
C GLY A 147 16.59 4.44 -6.75
N THR A 148 17.00 3.17 -6.80
CA THR A 148 18.34 2.77 -7.23
C THR A 148 18.51 2.58 -8.73
N LYS A 149 17.40 2.40 -9.46
CA LYS A 149 17.35 2.33 -10.93
C LYS A 149 18.26 1.22 -11.50
N PRO A 150 18.08 -0.05 -11.09
CA PRO A 150 18.83 -1.16 -11.66
C PRO A 150 18.53 -1.30 -13.15
N ASN A 151 19.38 -2.04 -13.86
CA ASN A 151 19.17 -2.36 -15.27
C ASN A 151 17.77 -2.97 -15.47
N ILE A 152 17.05 -2.52 -16.50
CA ILE A 152 15.69 -2.96 -16.82
C ILE A 152 15.53 -4.48 -16.91
N GLN A 153 16.57 -5.22 -17.32
CA GLN A 153 16.53 -6.69 -17.38
C GLN A 153 16.20 -7.32 -16.02
N PHE A 154 16.62 -6.69 -14.91
CA PHE A 154 16.25 -7.11 -13.55
C PHE A 154 14.74 -7.06 -13.30
N LEU A 155 14.04 -6.15 -13.98
CA LEU A 155 12.60 -5.94 -13.81
C LEU A 155 11.74 -6.76 -14.76
N TYR A 156 12.29 -7.42 -15.78
CA TYR A 156 11.47 -8.22 -16.71
C TYR A 156 10.62 -9.30 -16.02
N PRO A 157 11.15 -10.11 -15.09
CA PRO A 157 10.31 -11.09 -14.39
C PRO A 157 9.20 -10.46 -13.53
N VAL A 158 9.38 -9.21 -13.08
CA VAL A 158 8.37 -8.46 -12.31
C VAL A 158 7.34 -7.84 -13.26
N LEU A 159 7.77 -7.35 -14.42
CA LEU A 159 6.91 -6.87 -15.50
C LEU A 159 6.03 -7.99 -16.05
N ASP A 160 6.57 -9.20 -16.23
CA ASP A 160 5.80 -10.36 -16.68
C ASP A 160 4.67 -10.65 -15.68
N ARG A 161 4.95 -10.58 -14.37
CA ARG A 161 3.93 -10.72 -13.32
C ARG A 161 2.87 -9.62 -13.35
N LEU A 162 3.25 -8.38 -13.63
CA LEU A 162 2.30 -7.27 -13.79
C LEU A 162 1.46 -7.42 -15.06
N GLY A 163 2.04 -7.95 -16.13
CA GLY A 163 1.40 -8.24 -17.42
C GLY A 163 0.48 -9.47 -17.39
N LEU A 164 0.48 -10.26 -16.31
CA LEU A 164 -0.43 -11.39 -16.16
C LEU A 164 -1.88 -10.90 -16.11
N ILE A 165 -2.66 -11.37 -17.07
CA ILE A 165 -4.11 -11.21 -17.06
C ILE A 165 -4.70 -12.37 -16.27
N CYS A 166 -5.38 -12.06 -15.17
CA CYS A 166 -6.20 -13.03 -14.43
C CYS A 166 -7.31 -13.53 -15.37
N LYS A 167 -7.22 -14.77 -15.87
CA LYS A 167 -8.30 -15.40 -16.65
C LYS A 167 -8.85 -16.58 -15.87
N ALA A 168 -10.17 -16.57 -15.64
CA ALA A 168 -10.97 -17.73 -15.23
C ALA A 168 -10.37 -18.56 -14.08
N PHE A 169 -10.01 -17.89 -12.98
CA PHE A 169 -9.63 -18.54 -11.73
C PHE A 169 -10.82 -18.64 -10.79
N THR A 170 -10.76 -19.55 -9.81
CA THR A 170 -11.70 -19.51 -8.69
C THR A 170 -11.58 -18.16 -7.94
N ILE A 171 -12.65 -17.69 -7.28
CA ILE A 171 -12.67 -16.39 -6.57
C ILE A 171 -11.49 -16.27 -5.57
N GLU A 172 -11.10 -17.36 -4.93
CA GLU A 172 -9.96 -17.37 -4.01
C GLU A 172 -8.61 -17.26 -4.72
N GLU A 173 -8.46 -17.85 -5.90
CA GLU A 173 -7.23 -17.77 -6.70
C GLU A 173 -7.08 -16.39 -7.36
N SER A 174 -8.19 -15.77 -7.80
CA SER A 174 -8.16 -14.41 -8.36
C SER A 174 -7.74 -13.37 -7.31
N SER A 175 -8.26 -13.46 -6.07
CA SER A 175 -7.85 -12.57 -4.97
C SER A 175 -6.35 -12.67 -4.66
N LYS A 176 -5.80 -13.89 -4.62
CA LYS A 176 -4.36 -14.14 -4.40
C LYS A 176 -3.51 -13.54 -5.52
N GLN A 177 -3.95 -13.66 -6.77
CA GLN A 177 -3.25 -13.11 -7.93
C GLN A 177 -3.29 -11.58 -7.95
N ASN A 178 -4.43 -10.97 -7.62
CA ASN A 178 -4.58 -9.53 -7.54
C ASN A 178 -3.58 -8.89 -6.56
N GLY A 179 -3.38 -9.52 -5.39
CA GLY A 179 -2.36 -9.09 -4.43
C GLY A 179 -0.93 -9.15 -4.99
N ILE A 180 -0.61 -10.19 -5.76
CA ILE A 180 0.71 -10.36 -6.39
C ILE A 180 0.93 -9.34 -7.51
N ILE A 181 -0.07 -9.09 -8.35
CA ILE A 181 -0.04 -8.09 -9.43
C ILE A 181 0.20 -6.70 -8.86
N LEU A 182 -0.54 -6.35 -7.80
CA LEU A 182 -0.36 -5.10 -7.09
C LEU A 182 1.06 -4.99 -6.51
N ALA A 183 1.54 -6.02 -5.82
CA ALA A 183 2.89 -6.06 -5.27
C ALA A 183 3.98 -5.91 -6.35
N ALA A 184 3.75 -6.42 -7.56
CA ALA A 184 4.65 -6.25 -8.69
C ALA A 184 4.71 -4.78 -9.17
N GLY A 185 3.55 -4.12 -9.31
CA GLY A 185 3.48 -2.69 -9.63
C GLY A 185 4.20 -1.82 -8.58
N ILE A 186 4.01 -2.15 -7.30
CA ILE A 186 4.71 -1.53 -6.17
C ILE A 186 6.22 -1.73 -6.26
N CYS A 187 6.67 -2.97 -6.50
CA CYS A 187 8.09 -3.30 -6.64
C CYS A 187 8.76 -2.46 -7.73
N ILE A 188 8.13 -2.37 -8.92
CA ILE A 188 8.62 -1.55 -10.03
C ILE A 188 8.66 -0.08 -9.64
N GLY A 189 7.56 0.44 -9.07
CA GLY A 189 7.44 1.85 -8.67
C GLY A 189 8.48 2.28 -7.63
N LEU A 190 8.72 1.47 -6.59
CA LEU A 190 9.75 1.73 -5.59
C LEU A 190 11.16 1.67 -6.20
N THR A 191 11.45 0.63 -6.98
CA THR A 191 12.76 0.44 -7.62
C THR A 191 13.14 1.61 -8.53
N GLN A 192 12.13 2.18 -9.21
CA GLN A 192 12.27 3.25 -10.19
C GLN A 192 11.85 4.62 -9.65
N LEU A 193 11.66 4.74 -8.34
CA LEU A 193 11.26 5.98 -7.68
C LEU A 193 12.18 7.14 -8.10
N ASP A 194 11.59 8.29 -8.45
CA ASP A 194 12.30 9.49 -8.91
C ASP A 194 13.23 9.23 -10.13
N SER A 195 12.99 8.18 -10.92
CA SER A 195 13.70 7.96 -12.18
C SER A 195 13.14 8.73 -13.36
N GLY A 196 12.00 9.40 -13.16
CA GLY A 196 11.25 10.18 -14.13
C GLY A 196 12.05 10.74 -15.30
N VAL A 197 11.47 10.58 -16.48
CA VAL A 197 12.06 10.95 -17.75
C VAL A 197 12.09 12.49 -17.90
N LYS A 198 13.25 13.08 -18.18
CA LYS A 198 13.41 14.55 -18.29
C LYS A 198 12.85 15.12 -19.60
N THR A 199 12.83 14.35 -20.68
CA THR A 199 12.33 14.77 -22.00
C THR A 199 11.59 13.64 -22.71
N GLU A 200 10.68 13.93 -23.66
CA GLU A 200 9.98 12.88 -24.43
C GLU A 200 10.94 11.93 -25.18
N LYS A 201 12.19 12.37 -25.46
CA LYS A 201 13.23 11.57 -26.11
C LYS A 201 13.90 10.56 -25.18
N ASP A 202 13.80 10.75 -23.87
CA ASP A 202 14.42 9.89 -22.84
C ASP A 202 13.47 8.77 -22.39
N TRP A 203 12.38 8.56 -23.14
CA TRP A 203 11.34 7.58 -22.84
C TRP A 203 11.95 6.17 -22.77
N ASP A 204 12.08 5.64 -21.56
CA ASP A 204 12.77 4.37 -21.35
C ASP A 204 11.87 3.17 -21.71
N LEU A 205 12.52 2.06 -22.07
CA LEU A 205 11.86 0.82 -22.45
C LEU A 205 10.89 0.29 -21.38
N LEU A 206 11.10 0.67 -20.12
CA LEU A 206 10.23 0.30 -19.02
C LEU A 206 8.90 1.06 -19.11
N SER A 207 8.94 2.37 -19.31
CA SER A 207 7.74 3.16 -19.51
C SER A 207 6.98 2.73 -20.76
N ILE A 208 7.66 2.37 -21.86
CA ILE A 208 7.02 1.77 -23.05
C ILE A 208 6.22 0.53 -22.66
N LYS A 209 6.86 -0.46 -22.03
CA LYS A 209 6.21 -1.71 -21.63
C LYS A 209 5.04 -1.49 -20.67
N LEU A 210 5.17 -0.57 -19.70
CA LEU A 210 4.08 -0.24 -18.78
C LEU A 210 2.88 0.39 -19.51
N VAL A 211 3.13 1.25 -20.50
CA VAL A 211 2.07 1.83 -21.33
C VAL A 211 1.44 0.78 -22.25
N GLU A 212 2.22 -0.17 -22.78
CA GLU A 212 1.69 -1.30 -23.54
C GLU A 212 0.74 -2.14 -22.69
N ILE A 213 1.15 -2.52 -21.47
CA ILE A 213 0.29 -3.27 -20.52
C ILE A 213 -0.98 -2.46 -20.21
N TRP A 214 -0.86 -1.14 -20.00
CA TRP A 214 -2.03 -0.27 -19.81
C TRP A 214 -2.99 -0.31 -21.00
N LYS A 215 -2.47 -0.14 -22.23
CA LYS A 215 -3.28 -0.13 -23.47
C LYS A 215 -3.95 -1.47 -23.71
N GLU A 216 -3.23 -2.58 -23.51
CA GLU A 216 -3.77 -3.94 -23.65
C GLU A 216 -4.88 -4.25 -22.63
N GLY A 217 -4.75 -3.74 -21.41
CA GLY A 217 -5.82 -3.79 -20.42
C GLY A 217 -7.00 -2.93 -20.85
N ASN A 218 -6.76 -1.64 -21.10
CA ASN A 218 -7.81 -0.65 -21.32
C ASN A 218 -8.62 -0.84 -22.61
N ASN A 219 -8.05 -1.49 -23.64
CA ASN A 219 -8.76 -1.77 -24.91
C ASN A 219 -9.75 -2.94 -24.84
N ARG A 220 -9.96 -3.52 -23.65
CA ARG A 220 -10.89 -4.64 -23.45
C ARG A 220 -12.33 -4.17 -23.29
N PRO A 221 -13.32 -5.01 -23.64
CA PRO A 221 -14.72 -4.68 -23.42
C PRO A 221 -15.00 -4.39 -21.94
N ALA A 222 -15.91 -3.45 -21.67
CA ALA A 222 -16.21 -2.95 -20.33
C ALA A 222 -16.64 -4.05 -19.33
N SER A 223 -17.17 -5.17 -19.82
CA SER A 223 -17.52 -6.35 -19.03
C SER A 223 -16.31 -7.02 -18.34
N ASN A 224 -15.09 -6.72 -18.78
CA ASN A 224 -13.85 -7.37 -18.32
C ASN A 224 -12.95 -6.39 -17.55
N LEU A 225 -13.39 -5.16 -17.29
CA LEU A 225 -12.60 -4.14 -16.58
C LEU A 225 -12.34 -4.52 -15.12
N GLU A 226 -13.28 -5.21 -14.49
CA GLU A 226 -13.14 -5.73 -13.12
C GLU A 226 -12.04 -6.82 -13.06
N ASP A 227 -11.92 -7.65 -14.11
CA ASP A 227 -10.90 -8.71 -14.19
C ASP A 227 -9.46 -8.19 -14.34
N ILE A 228 -9.30 -6.94 -14.78
CA ILE A 228 -7.99 -6.31 -15.02
C ILE A 228 -7.73 -5.10 -14.12
N GLU A 229 -8.65 -4.78 -13.21
CA GLU A 229 -8.60 -3.59 -12.36
C GLU A 229 -7.26 -3.48 -11.61
N PHE A 230 -6.81 -4.58 -11.00
CA PHE A 230 -5.57 -4.63 -10.23
C PHE A 230 -4.32 -4.52 -11.11
N GLN A 231 -4.38 -4.98 -12.36
CA GLN A 231 -3.31 -4.77 -13.34
C GLN A 231 -3.20 -3.29 -13.70
N LEU A 232 -4.33 -2.65 -14.02
CA LEU A 232 -4.37 -1.21 -14.32
C LEU A 232 -3.87 -0.37 -13.14
N VAL A 233 -4.33 -0.68 -11.93
CA VAL A 233 -3.85 -0.09 -10.68
C VAL A 233 -2.34 -0.28 -10.50
N GLY A 234 -1.84 -1.51 -10.68
CA GLY A 234 -0.42 -1.82 -10.52
C GLY A 234 0.45 -1.01 -11.49
N VAL A 235 0.01 -0.87 -12.74
CA VAL A 235 0.67 -0.03 -13.75
C VAL A 235 0.66 1.45 -13.33
N LEU A 236 -0.48 1.97 -12.87
CA LEU A 236 -0.59 3.36 -12.44
C LEU A 236 0.30 3.66 -11.23
N ILE A 237 0.39 2.73 -10.26
CA ILE A 237 1.31 2.86 -9.12
C ILE A 237 2.77 2.85 -9.60
N ALA A 238 3.13 1.93 -10.49
CA ALA A 238 4.48 1.86 -11.05
C ALA A 238 4.87 3.17 -11.75
N LEU A 239 4.03 3.66 -12.66
CA LEU A 239 4.25 4.90 -13.41
C LEU A 239 4.22 6.13 -12.48
N GLY A 240 3.27 6.19 -11.56
CA GLY A 240 3.09 7.32 -10.66
C GLY A 240 4.26 7.50 -9.70
N LEU A 241 4.77 6.41 -9.12
CA LEU A 241 5.98 6.43 -8.27
C LEU A 241 7.24 6.69 -9.10
N LYS A 242 7.36 6.10 -10.30
CA LYS A 242 8.49 6.33 -11.21
C LYS A 242 8.69 7.81 -11.52
N HIS A 243 7.60 8.51 -11.81
CA HIS A 243 7.60 9.94 -12.14
C HIS A 243 7.50 10.86 -10.92
N SER A 244 7.41 10.30 -9.71
CA SER A 244 7.42 11.02 -8.43
C SER A 244 6.55 12.26 -8.39
N PHE A 245 5.36 12.17 -8.98
CA PHE A 245 4.39 13.27 -8.98
C PHE A 245 4.92 14.56 -9.65
N LYS A 246 5.97 14.53 -10.48
CA LYS A 246 6.63 15.73 -11.04
C LYS A 246 6.03 16.23 -12.36
N GLY A 247 4.90 15.67 -12.78
CA GLY A 247 4.34 15.92 -14.10
C GLY A 247 4.91 15.00 -15.16
N PHE A 248 4.10 14.82 -16.21
CA PHE A 248 4.48 14.00 -17.34
C PHE A 248 4.77 14.91 -18.52
N SER A 249 6.02 14.90 -18.98
CA SER A 249 6.40 15.57 -20.22
C SER A 249 5.82 14.87 -21.46
N ASN A 250 5.51 13.58 -21.34
CA ASN A 250 4.96 12.74 -22.39
C ASN A 250 3.43 12.84 -22.45
N VAL A 251 2.90 13.08 -23.65
CA VAL A 251 1.45 13.16 -23.94
C VAL A 251 0.71 11.88 -23.53
N GLU A 252 1.26 10.69 -23.79
CA GLU A 252 0.63 9.41 -23.45
C GLU A 252 0.44 9.25 -21.94
N LEU A 253 1.41 9.66 -21.13
CA LEU A 253 1.24 9.63 -19.67
C LEU A 253 0.20 10.63 -19.19
N ASN A 254 0.16 11.83 -19.78
CA ASN A 254 -0.90 12.78 -19.46
C ASN A 254 -2.28 12.22 -19.80
N THR A 255 -2.41 11.44 -20.88
CA THR A 255 -3.67 10.73 -21.18
C THR A 255 -3.98 9.61 -20.18
N ILE A 256 -2.98 8.83 -19.77
CA ILE A 256 -3.14 7.74 -18.79
C ILE A 256 -3.59 8.25 -17.43
N PHE A 257 -3.10 9.41 -16.98
CA PHE A 257 -3.51 10.00 -15.71
C PHE A 257 -4.62 11.04 -15.85
N SER A 258 -5.12 11.30 -17.06
CA SER A 258 -6.27 12.18 -17.28
C SER A 258 -7.54 11.58 -16.65
N ILE A 259 -8.31 12.42 -15.98
CA ILE A 259 -9.65 12.11 -15.45
C ILE A 259 -10.77 12.59 -16.38
N SER A 260 -10.48 12.96 -17.63
CA SER A 260 -11.48 13.37 -18.64
C SER A 260 -12.56 12.30 -18.84
N ASP A 261 -12.13 11.04 -18.92
CA ASP A 261 -12.98 9.89 -19.25
C ASP A 261 -13.27 9.06 -18.00
N PHE A 262 -13.56 9.74 -16.89
CA PHE A 262 -13.66 9.11 -15.57
C PHE A 262 -14.71 7.99 -15.45
N LEU A 263 -15.71 7.97 -16.34
CA LEU A 263 -16.78 6.96 -16.34
C LEU A 263 -16.37 5.62 -16.96
N ASP A 264 -15.28 5.60 -17.73
CA ASP A 264 -14.80 4.40 -18.42
C ASP A 264 -13.95 3.51 -17.49
N TYR A 265 -13.68 3.97 -16.27
CA TYR A 265 -12.83 3.29 -15.30
C TYR A 265 -13.64 2.77 -14.11
N THR A 266 -13.08 1.80 -13.40
CA THR A 266 -13.61 1.41 -12.10
C THR A 266 -13.30 2.49 -11.04
N PRO A 267 -14.07 2.56 -9.95
CA PRO A 267 -13.82 3.52 -8.86
C PRO A 267 -12.39 3.45 -8.27
N LEU A 268 -11.77 2.26 -8.22
CA LEU A 268 -10.41 2.09 -7.69
C LEU A 268 -9.34 2.63 -8.66
N VAL A 269 -9.46 2.32 -9.95
CA VAL A 269 -8.57 2.85 -11.00
C VAL A 269 -8.66 4.38 -11.01
N LEU A 270 -9.88 4.91 -10.92
CA LEU A 270 -10.11 6.34 -10.86
C LEU A 270 -9.49 6.99 -9.62
N PHE A 271 -9.55 6.32 -8.47
CA PHE A 271 -8.92 6.81 -7.25
C PHE A 271 -7.41 7.01 -7.43
N ILE A 272 -6.74 6.00 -8.00
CA ILE A 272 -5.29 6.06 -8.24
C ILE A 272 -4.92 7.07 -9.33
N LYS A 273 -5.67 7.11 -10.44
CA LYS A 273 -5.47 8.13 -11.49
C LYS A 273 -5.59 9.52 -10.90
N GLY A 274 -6.67 9.79 -10.17
CA GLY A 274 -6.91 11.07 -9.51
C GLY A 274 -5.78 11.43 -8.54
N LEU A 275 -5.34 10.48 -7.70
CA LEU A 275 -4.28 10.70 -6.72
C LEU A 275 -3.00 11.21 -7.39
N PHE A 276 -2.51 10.49 -8.40
CA PHE A 276 -1.29 10.88 -9.11
C PHE A 276 -1.46 12.15 -9.94
N GLN A 277 -2.63 12.38 -10.53
CA GLN A 277 -2.92 13.62 -11.27
C GLN A 277 -2.95 14.84 -10.34
N PHE A 278 -3.67 14.77 -9.22
CA PHE A 278 -3.75 15.89 -8.27
C PHE A 278 -2.40 16.16 -7.61
N SER A 279 -1.65 15.12 -7.21
CA SER A 279 -0.29 15.29 -6.69
C SER A 279 0.64 15.94 -7.72
N THR A 280 0.48 15.60 -9.00
CA THR A 280 1.19 16.23 -10.11
C THR A 280 0.87 17.71 -10.25
N LEU A 281 -0.42 18.06 -10.31
CA LEU A 281 -0.86 19.45 -10.43
C LEU A 281 -0.40 20.30 -9.23
N LEU A 282 -0.46 19.76 -8.02
CA LEU A 282 0.05 20.41 -6.81
C LEU A 282 1.56 20.69 -6.90
N ASN A 283 2.34 19.71 -7.38
CA ASN A 283 3.78 19.91 -7.58
C ASN A 283 4.11 20.89 -8.72
N GLN A 284 3.20 21.10 -9.67
CA GLN A 284 3.30 22.15 -10.69
C GLN A 284 2.89 23.55 -10.17
N GLY A 285 2.53 23.66 -8.88
CA GLY A 285 2.15 24.94 -8.27
C GLY A 285 0.69 25.34 -8.49
N VAL A 286 -0.17 24.42 -8.98
CA VAL A 286 -1.60 24.68 -9.06
C VAL A 286 -2.16 24.85 -7.64
N LYS A 287 -2.83 25.96 -7.40
CA LYS A 287 -3.45 26.27 -6.11
C LYS A 287 -4.54 25.25 -5.77
N VAL A 288 -4.66 24.88 -4.50
CA VAL A 288 -5.64 23.90 -4.02
C VAL A 288 -7.07 24.29 -4.43
N GLU A 289 -7.39 25.58 -4.35
CA GLU A 289 -8.70 26.14 -4.71
C GLU A 289 -9.03 25.97 -6.20
N ASN A 290 -8.00 25.86 -7.05
CA ASN A 290 -8.12 25.72 -8.50
C ASN A 290 -8.15 24.25 -8.95
N LEU A 291 -7.92 23.28 -8.05
CA LEU A 291 -8.09 21.86 -8.32
C LEU A 291 -9.59 21.54 -8.34
N LEU A 292 -10.30 22.09 -9.31
CA LEU A 292 -11.72 21.88 -9.47
C LEU A 292 -11.94 20.52 -10.13
N LEU A 293 -12.91 19.76 -9.61
CA LEU A 293 -13.41 18.56 -10.28
C LEU A 293 -13.97 18.91 -11.67
N PRO A 294 -14.03 17.93 -12.59
CA PRO A 294 -14.67 18.09 -13.90
C PRO A 294 -16.03 18.81 -13.76
N PRO A 295 -16.39 19.74 -14.68
CA PRO A 295 -17.64 20.50 -14.58
C PRO A 295 -18.88 19.61 -14.41
N GLN A 296 -18.89 18.45 -15.07
CA GLN A 296 -19.95 17.44 -15.01
C GLN A 296 -20.18 16.89 -13.58
N LEU A 297 -19.18 17.01 -12.72
CA LEU A 297 -19.16 16.48 -11.36
C LEU A 297 -19.43 17.54 -10.28
N LYS A 298 -19.71 18.80 -10.63
CA LYS A 298 -19.90 19.88 -9.63
C LYS A 298 -21.26 19.87 -8.91
N GLU A 299 -22.28 19.19 -9.45
CA GLU A 299 -23.66 19.26 -8.95
C GLU A 299 -24.15 17.96 -8.25
N ILE A 300 -23.85 17.79 -6.97
CA ILE A 300 -24.09 16.54 -6.22
C ILE A 300 -25.59 16.18 -6.07
N ARG A 301 -26.47 17.16 -5.95
CA ARG A 301 -27.87 16.95 -5.50
C ARG A 301 -28.78 16.28 -6.53
N GLY A 302 -28.44 16.35 -7.82
CA GLY A 302 -29.21 15.74 -8.92
C GLY A 302 -28.57 14.48 -9.53
N MET A 303 -27.40 14.07 -9.04
CA MET A 303 -26.64 12.99 -9.69
C MET A 303 -27.27 11.61 -9.49
N PRO A 304 -27.29 10.76 -10.54
CA PRO A 304 -27.51 9.33 -10.40
C PRO A 304 -26.58 8.71 -9.35
N PRO A 305 -27.02 7.70 -8.57
CA PRO A 305 -26.21 7.06 -7.53
C PRO A 305 -24.83 6.61 -8.01
N ARG A 306 -24.74 6.08 -9.24
CA ARG A 306 -23.47 5.69 -9.87
C ARG A 306 -22.50 6.87 -9.98
N LEU A 307 -22.94 8.03 -10.47
CA LEU A 307 -22.08 9.22 -10.59
C LEU A 307 -21.60 9.74 -9.23
N LYS A 308 -22.38 9.55 -8.16
CA LYS A 308 -21.99 9.95 -6.79
C LYS A 308 -20.80 9.14 -6.28
N ILE A 309 -20.69 7.86 -6.63
CA ILE A 309 -19.55 7.01 -6.23
C ILE A 309 -18.26 7.54 -6.88
N PHE A 310 -18.30 7.80 -8.18
CA PHE A 310 -17.16 8.34 -8.94
C PHE A 310 -16.73 9.72 -8.42
N TYR A 311 -17.71 10.58 -8.12
CA TYR A 311 -17.48 11.88 -7.49
C TYR A 311 -16.69 11.74 -6.18
N TRP A 312 -17.17 10.90 -5.26
CA TRP A 312 -16.57 10.77 -3.94
C TRP A 312 -15.20 10.08 -3.97
N LYS A 313 -14.98 9.12 -4.87
CA LYS A 313 -13.63 8.56 -5.08
C LYS A 313 -12.65 9.62 -5.59
N LEU A 314 -13.03 10.44 -6.56
CA LEU A 314 -12.18 11.54 -7.03
C LEU A 314 -11.90 12.56 -5.92
N LYS A 315 -12.91 12.90 -5.11
CA LYS A 315 -12.71 13.75 -3.93
C LYS A 315 -11.73 13.16 -2.93
N SER A 316 -11.83 11.87 -2.66
CA SER A 316 -10.91 11.17 -1.76
C SER A 316 -9.48 11.19 -2.27
N SER A 317 -9.32 10.99 -3.58
CA SER A 317 -8.04 11.09 -4.26
C SER A 317 -7.44 12.49 -4.12
N GLN A 318 -8.27 13.51 -4.32
CA GLN A 318 -7.90 14.92 -4.17
C GLN A 318 -7.45 15.21 -2.73
N TRP A 319 -8.25 14.84 -1.73
CA TRP A 319 -7.90 15.08 -0.33
C TRP A 319 -6.63 14.35 0.06
N PHE A 320 -6.49 13.08 -0.32
CA PHE A 320 -5.29 12.32 -0.02
C PHE A 320 -4.05 12.90 -0.70
N ALA A 321 -4.14 13.33 -1.96
CA ALA A 321 -3.06 14.03 -2.67
C ALA A 321 -2.64 15.33 -1.98
N ILE A 322 -3.62 16.13 -1.51
CA ILE A 322 -3.37 17.36 -0.74
C ILE A 322 -2.65 17.01 0.57
N GLY A 323 -3.13 16.00 1.30
CA GLY A 323 -2.52 15.53 2.55
C GLY A 323 -1.07 15.09 2.36
N LEU A 324 -0.79 14.32 1.31
CA LEU A 324 0.57 13.90 0.96
C LEU A 324 1.47 15.08 0.56
N HIS A 325 0.95 16.05 -0.19
CA HIS A 325 1.74 17.21 -0.63
C HIS A 325 2.16 18.09 0.55
N PHE A 326 1.22 18.41 1.43
CA PHE A 326 1.42 19.28 2.59
C PHE A 326 1.77 18.52 3.88
N MET A 327 2.19 17.26 3.77
CA MET A 327 2.58 16.45 4.92
C MET A 327 3.64 17.18 5.76
N CYS A 328 3.43 17.18 7.09
CA CYS A 328 4.28 17.88 8.07
C CYS A 328 4.43 19.39 7.85
N SER A 329 3.59 19.99 7.00
CA SER A 329 3.62 21.41 6.67
C SER A 329 2.34 22.08 7.17
N TYR A 330 2.25 22.27 8.50
CA TYR A 330 1.05 22.81 9.14
C TYR A 330 0.57 24.09 8.46
N ASN A 331 -0.64 24.03 7.89
CA ASN A 331 -1.28 25.13 7.20
C ASN A 331 -2.70 25.33 7.78
N PRO A 332 -2.93 26.37 8.61
CA PRO A 332 -4.22 26.59 9.25
C PRO A 332 -5.33 26.94 8.26
N LYS A 333 -5.01 27.66 7.17
CA LYS A 333 -6.00 27.99 6.13
C LYS A 333 -6.48 26.74 5.41
N LEU A 334 -5.54 25.86 5.03
CA LEU A 334 -5.86 24.59 4.39
C LEU A 334 -6.61 23.64 5.33
N THR A 335 -6.19 23.56 6.59
CA THR A 335 -6.88 22.78 7.62
C THR A 335 -8.32 23.26 7.82
N ASN A 336 -8.55 24.58 7.85
CA ASN A 336 -9.89 25.15 7.95
C ASN A 336 -10.75 24.84 6.70
N TYR A 337 -10.17 24.93 5.51
CA TYR A 337 -10.85 24.54 4.27
C TYR A 337 -11.30 23.06 4.30
N LEU A 338 -10.40 22.15 4.69
CA LEU A 338 -10.73 20.73 4.84
C LEU A 338 -11.77 20.49 5.94
N TRP A 339 -11.78 21.27 7.02
CA TRP A 339 -12.83 21.20 8.03
C TRP A 339 -14.20 21.66 7.53
N ILE A 340 -14.26 22.65 6.63
CA ILE A 340 -15.52 23.02 5.97
C ILE A 340 -16.03 21.84 5.13
N GLU A 341 -15.15 21.17 4.40
CA GLU A 341 -15.51 19.93 3.66
C GLU A 341 -16.00 18.83 4.61
N VAL A 342 -15.38 18.66 5.79
CA VAL A 342 -15.86 17.71 6.81
C VAL A 342 -17.28 18.04 7.25
N GLN A 343 -17.58 19.30 7.57
CA GLN A 343 -18.92 19.71 8.00
C GLN A 343 -19.95 19.54 6.88
N ALA A 344 -19.59 19.86 5.63
CA ALA A 344 -20.44 19.64 4.47
C ALA A 344 -20.74 18.15 4.28
N HIS A 345 -19.73 17.29 4.41
CA HIS A 345 -19.85 15.84 4.29
C HIS A 345 -20.76 15.26 5.39
N LYS A 346 -20.55 15.66 6.66
CA LYS A 346 -21.41 15.28 7.79
C LYS A 346 -22.87 15.64 7.57
N HIS A 347 -23.13 16.87 7.13
CA HIS A 347 -24.48 17.33 6.89
C HIS A 347 -25.15 16.58 5.72
N LEU A 348 -24.39 16.17 4.70
CA LEU A 348 -24.88 15.29 3.64
C LEU A 348 -25.22 13.90 4.19
N LEU A 349 -24.38 13.33 5.05
CA LEU A 349 -24.60 12.03 5.70
C LEU A 349 -25.82 12.02 6.64
N GLN A 350 -26.04 13.10 7.40
CA GLN A 350 -27.20 13.23 8.29
C GLN A 350 -28.53 13.37 7.54
N LYS A 351 -28.50 13.91 6.31
CA LYS A 351 -29.70 14.07 5.47
C LYS A 351 -30.07 12.80 4.71
N SER A 352 -29.13 11.88 4.47
CA SER A 352 -29.45 10.55 3.93
C SER A 352 -30.07 9.70 5.03
N LYS A 353 -31.42 9.70 5.13
CA LYS A 353 -32.14 8.70 5.93
C LYS A 353 -31.83 7.30 5.36
N SER A 354 -31.42 6.37 6.22
CA SER A 354 -31.19 4.93 5.97
C SER A 354 -29.83 4.47 5.40
N GLN A 355 -29.24 3.48 6.08
CA GLN A 355 -28.30 2.41 5.65
C GLN A 355 -27.01 2.74 4.88
N ASN A 356 -26.80 3.95 4.36
CA ASN A 356 -25.64 4.29 3.53
C ASN A 356 -24.41 4.79 4.32
N PHE A 357 -24.43 4.73 5.65
CA PHE A 357 -23.30 5.16 6.50
C PHE A 357 -22.03 4.37 6.18
N SER A 358 -22.16 3.09 5.82
CA SER A 358 -21.05 2.21 5.43
C SER A 358 -20.53 2.44 4.00
N LYS A 359 -21.31 3.05 3.10
CA LYS A 359 -20.92 3.18 1.69
C LYS A 359 -20.04 4.39 1.37
N PHE A 360 -19.95 5.38 2.28
CA PHE A 360 -19.16 6.61 2.11
C PHE A 360 -18.17 6.87 3.27
N SER A 361 -18.06 5.94 4.21
CA SER A 361 -17.16 6.00 5.37
C SER A 361 -15.70 6.10 4.94
N LEU A 362 -15.29 5.35 3.91
CA LEU A 362 -13.91 5.34 3.42
C LEU A 362 -13.46 6.68 2.86
N GLU A 363 -14.30 7.31 2.04
CA GLU A 363 -14.02 8.60 1.42
C GLU A 363 -13.90 9.70 2.47
N TYR A 364 -14.77 9.65 3.47
CA TYR A 364 -14.69 10.52 4.64
C TYR A 364 -13.41 10.29 5.45
N ILE A 365 -12.97 9.04 5.61
CA ILE A 365 -11.71 8.72 6.29
C ILE A 365 -10.51 9.31 5.55
N TYR A 366 -10.46 9.27 4.21
CA TYR A 366 -9.37 9.91 3.45
C TYR A 366 -9.29 11.43 3.65
N LEU A 367 -10.43 12.10 3.84
CA LEU A 367 -10.45 13.51 4.24
C LEU A 367 -9.80 13.70 5.63
N LEU A 368 -10.14 12.85 6.60
CA LEU A 368 -9.55 12.91 7.94
C LEU A 368 -8.05 12.56 7.93
N VAL A 369 -7.64 11.58 7.12
CA VAL A 369 -6.22 11.23 6.86
C VAL A 369 -5.47 12.43 6.32
N ALA A 370 -6.04 13.17 5.36
CA ALA A 370 -5.40 14.35 4.80
C ALA A 370 -5.15 15.42 5.87
N ILE A 371 -6.14 15.68 6.74
CA ILE A 371 -6.00 16.60 7.87
C ILE A 371 -4.90 16.09 8.83
N ALA A 372 -4.88 14.78 9.13
CA ALA A 372 -3.87 14.18 9.99
C ALA A 372 -2.45 14.36 9.44
N LEU A 373 -2.22 14.13 8.15
CA LEU A 373 -0.92 14.28 7.50
C LEU A 373 -0.41 15.74 7.52
N ILE A 374 -1.31 16.71 7.31
CA ILE A 374 -0.99 18.15 7.38
C ILE A 374 -0.64 18.57 8.82
N ASN A 375 -1.35 18.01 9.79
CA ASN A 375 -1.20 18.32 11.21
C ASN A 375 -0.21 17.38 11.93
N LEU A 376 0.54 16.54 11.20
CA LEU A 376 1.44 15.58 11.81
C LEU A 376 2.50 16.29 12.66
N GLY A 377 2.57 15.96 13.95
CA GLY A 377 3.38 16.71 14.93
C GLY A 377 2.60 17.72 15.78
N LYS A 378 1.31 17.93 15.52
CA LYS A 378 0.43 18.81 16.29
C LYS A 378 -0.89 18.11 16.58
N THR A 379 -1.15 17.85 17.86
CA THR A 379 -2.40 17.20 18.28
C THR A 379 -3.58 18.13 18.00
N ASN A 380 -4.45 17.73 17.06
CA ASN A 380 -5.73 18.38 16.80
C ASN A 380 -6.83 17.62 17.53
N SER A 381 -7.27 18.12 18.69
CA SER A 381 -8.28 17.47 19.54
C SER A 381 -9.63 17.25 18.83
N ASN A 382 -10.00 18.15 17.92
CA ASN A 382 -11.22 18.01 17.12
C ASN A 382 -11.11 16.84 16.15
N LEU A 383 -9.93 16.66 15.52
CA LEU A 383 -9.68 15.53 14.61
C LEU A 383 -9.68 14.19 15.37
N VAL A 384 -9.04 14.14 16.55
CA VAL A 384 -9.03 12.94 17.39
C VAL A 384 -10.44 12.57 17.84
N THR A 385 -11.21 13.53 18.36
CA THR A 385 -12.61 13.31 18.76
C THR A 385 -13.44 12.79 17.59
N GLU A 386 -13.24 13.34 16.39
CA GLU A 386 -13.96 12.93 15.19
C GLU A 386 -13.66 11.49 14.79
N LEU A 387 -12.36 11.14 14.74
CA LEU A 387 -11.90 9.79 14.43
C LEU A 387 -12.42 8.77 15.46
N LEU A 388 -12.39 9.10 16.76
CA LEU A 388 -12.91 8.23 17.81
C LEU A 388 -14.43 8.05 17.72
N THR A 389 -15.17 9.12 17.42
CA THR A 389 -16.62 9.07 17.21
C THR A 389 -16.96 8.17 16.03
N LEU A 390 -16.26 8.35 14.90
CA LEU A 390 -16.44 7.53 13.71
C LEU A 390 -16.10 6.06 13.99
N LYS A 391 -14.98 5.80 14.67
CA LYS A 391 -14.54 4.46 15.07
C LYS A 391 -15.58 3.72 15.92
N ALA A 392 -16.26 4.42 16.82
CA ALA A 392 -17.30 3.83 17.68
C ALA A 392 -18.56 3.40 16.91
N SER A 393 -18.76 3.93 15.70
CA SER A 393 -19.93 3.65 14.85
C SER A 393 -19.66 2.62 13.73
N ILE A 394 -18.46 2.05 13.69
CA ILE A 394 -17.98 1.17 12.63
C ILE A 394 -17.70 -0.23 13.19
N GLU A 395 -17.93 -1.27 12.38
CA GLU A 395 -17.68 -2.65 12.78
C GLU A 395 -16.21 -2.90 13.13
N LEU A 396 -16.00 -3.60 14.25
CA LEU A 396 -14.68 -4.10 14.65
C LEU A 396 -14.12 -5.02 13.56
N ASN A 397 -12.85 -4.79 13.19
CA ASN A 397 -12.11 -5.46 12.10
C ASN A 397 -12.42 -5.01 10.67
N SER A 398 -13.38 -4.10 10.48
CA SER A 398 -13.56 -3.45 9.18
C SER A 398 -12.30 -2.70 8.75
N ILE A 399 -12.24 -2.46 7.46
CA ILE A 399 -11.16 -1.76 6.79
C ILE A 399 -11.06 -0.30 7.26
N GLU A 400 -12.21 0.33 7.44
CA GLU A 400 -12.37 1.66 7.99
C GLU A 400 -11.82 1.75 9.41
N TYR A 401 -12.12 0.75 10.24
CA TYR A 401 -11.61 0.69 11.62
C TYR A 401 -10.08 0.69 11.62
N LYS A 402 -9.45 -0.12 10.75
CA LYS A 402 -7.99 -0.19 10.61
C LYS A 402 -7.40 1.13 10.10
N LEU A 403 -8.03 1.79 9.13
CA LEU A 403 -7.59 3.10 8.65
C LEU A 403 -7.62 4.15 9.74
N ILE A 404 -8.67 4.15 10.56
CA ILE A 404 -8.78 5.08 11.69
C ILE A 404 -7.67 4.81 12.70
N ASP A 405 -7.35 3.55 13.00
CA ASP A 405 -6.24 3.21 13.90
C ASP A 405 -4.88 3.66 13.37
N ILE A 406 -4.58 3.43 12.09
CA ILE A 406 -3.34 3.91 11.47
C ILE A 406 -3.30 5.45 11.53
N THR A 407 -4.42 6.12 11.27
CA THR A 407 -4.49 7.59 11.27
C THR A 407 -4.32 8.17 12.67
N LEU A 408 -4.95 7.58 13.69
CA LEU A 408 -4.74 7.95 15.09
C LEU A 408 -3.28 7.73 15.49
N ALA A 409 -2.69 6.59 15.14
CA ALA A 409 -1.28 6.30 15.41
C ALA A 409 -0.36 7.35 14.77
N LEU A 410 -0.64 7.81 13.54
CA LEU A 410 0.12 8.89 12.90
C LEU A 410 0.02 10.23 13.64
N ILE A 411 -1.17 10.57 14.18
CA ILE A 411 -1.36 11.80 14.96
C ILE A 411 -0.51 11.75 16.24
N TYR A 412 -0.52 10.62 16.94
CA TYR A 412 0.21 10.44 18.20
C TYR A 412 1.73 10.26 18.00
N LEU A 413 2.16 9.69 16.89
CA LEU A 413 3.59 9.58 16.53
C LEU A 413 4.27 10.96 16.52
N GLY A 414 3.53 12.00 16.15
CA GLY A 414 4.02 13.38 16.18
C GLY A 414 3.92 14.08 17.54
N SER A 415 3.15 13.58 18.50
CA SER A 415 2.95 14.26 19.80
C SER A 415 3.96 13.85 20.87
N GLU A 416 4.48 12.62 20.80
CA GLU A 416 5.38 12.06 21.83
C GLU A 416 6.85 11.96 21.39
N ASN A 417 7.14 12.07 20.08
CA ASN A 417 8.49 11.99 19.54
C ASN A 417 8.80 13.18 18.61
N PRO A 418 9.98 13.84 18.73
CA PRO A 418 10.40 14.88 17.78
C PRO A 418 10.73 14.33 16.38
N LYS A 419 10.74 12.99 16.19
CA LYS A 419 10.91 12.32 14.91
C LYS A 419 9.57 12.25 14.18
N THR A 420 9.26 13.28 13.39
CA THR A 420 8.10 13.30 12.49
C THR A 420 8.41 12.61 11.16
N LEU A 421 7.38 12.37 10.33
CA LEU A 421 7.58 11.87 8.96
C LEU A 421 8.39 12.89 8.14
N ILE A 422 9.30 12.40 7.30
CA ILE A 422 10.04 13.25 6.36
C ILE A 422 9.25 13.33 5.05
N ASN A 423 9.02 14.55 4.55
CA ASN A 423 8.32 14.79 3.28
C ASN A 423 9.20 14.43 2.06
N THR A 424 9.44 13.13 1.87
CA THR A 424 10.14 12.57 0.70
C THR A 424 9.18 11.79 -0.19
N ASN A 425 9.52 11.64 -1.48
CA ASN A 425 8.72 10.82 -2.40
C ASN A 425 8.71 9.34 -2.01
N LEU A 426 9.76 8.86 -1.33
CA LEU A 426 9.79 7.50 -0.78
C LEU A 426 8.73 7.34 0.32
N VAL A 427 8.67 8.27 1.27
CA VAL A 427 7.65 8.25 2.33
C VAL A 427 6.25 8.41 1.74
N LYS A 428 6.04 9.30 0.76
CA LYS A 428 4.76 9.41 0.05
C LYS A 428 4.39 8.09 -0.63
N GLY A 429 5.34 7.47 -1.32
CA GLY A 429 5.13 6.16 -1.93
C GLY A 429 4.71 5.13 -0.90
N LEU A 430 5.46 4.97 0.19
CA LEU A 430 5.15 4.05 1.28
C LEU A 430 3.80 4.36 1.95
N LEU A 431 3.42 5.63 2.12
CA LEU A 431 2.10 6.01 2.64
C LEU A 431 0.99 5.63 1.67
N ILE A 432 1.18 5.83 0.36
CA ILE A 432 0.24 5.30 -0.64
C ILE A 432 0.11 3.79 -0.42
N LEU A 433 1.20 3.05 -0.27
CA LEU A 433 1.15 1.59 -0.03
C LEU A 433 0.50 1.19 1.30
N SER A 434 0.60 2.01 2.34
CA SER A 434 -0.03 1.71 3.63
C SER A 434 -1.53 1.99 3.63
N TYR A 435 -1.99 2.94 2.82
CA TYR A 435 -3.39 3.38 2.76
C TYR A 435 -4.15 2.84 1.55
N PHE A 436 -3.47 2.36 0.51
CA PHE A 436 -4.03 1.88 -0.76
C PHE A 436 -4.64 0.45 -0.73
N PRO A 437 -4.02 -0.56 -0.09
CA PRO A 437 -4.53 -1.94 -0.06
C PRO A 437 -5.87 -2.05 0.68
N ILE A 438 -6.25 -0.99 1.39
CA ILE A 438 -7.39 -0.94 2.29
C ILE A 438 -8.65 -0.40 1.55
N THR A 439 -8.56 0.01 0.28
CA THR A 439 -9.74 0.33 -0.55
C THR A 439 -10.23 -0.80 -1.45
N CYS A 440 -9.53 -1.95 -1.44
CA CYS A 440 -9.73 -3.02 -2.43
C CYS A 440 -10.74 -4.11 -1.99
N ASP A 441 -11.22 -4.09 -0.74
CA ASP A 441 -12.12 -5.13 -0.20
C ASP A 441 -13.57 -4.63 -0.12
N GLN A 442 -14.07 -4.03 -1.21
CA GLN A 442 -15.52 -3.92 -1.41
C GLN A 442 -16.01 -5.15 -2.18
N GLY A 443 -15.84 -6.31 -1.54
CA GLY A 443 -16.63 -7.51 -1.85
C GLY A 443 -18.07 -7.32 -1.39
N GLU A 444 -18.78 -6.37 -1.97
CA GLU A 444 -20.24 -6.43 -2.14
C GLU A 444 -20.50 -6.26 -3.63
N TYR A 445 -20.37 -7.38 -4.35
CA TYR A 445 -20.96 -7.55 -5.68
C TYR A 445 -22.44 -7.14 -5.60
N PHE A 446 -22.89 -6.37 -6.60
CA PHE A 446 -24.25 -5.87 -6.75
C PHE A 446 -25.35 -6.90 -6.51
#